data_AF-W2TMU8-F1
#
_entry.id   AF-W2TMU8-F1
#
_cell.length_a   1.000
_cell.length_b   1.000
_cell.length_c   1.000
_cell.angle_alpha   90.00
_cell.angle_beta   90.00
_cell.angle_gamma   90.00
#
_symmetry.space_group_name_H-M   'P 1'
#
loop_
_entity.id
_entity.type
_entity.pdbx_description
1 polymer ?
#
loop_
_entity_poly.entity_id
_entity_poly.type
_entity_poly.pdbx_seq_one_letter_code
_entity_poly.pdbx_strand_id
1 'polypeptide(L)'
;MKIPSLWPLRLLLPELVQKLSDCAVTELIPLMAIDGVKRGRARQLYAAGYKTVAKVAKANYKDLLRDIVNLSRFNAIRMINSAKIILRDLLDEKIEELDAIGVESSEIEKLMKNSE
;
A
#
# COMPACT_ATOMS: atom_id res chain seq x y z
N MET A 1 33.46 36.00 -2.41
CA MET A 1 33.53 34.52 -2.43
C MET A 1 32.68 34.03 -3.61
N LYS A 2 33.29 33.48 -4.68
CA LYS A 2 32.55 32.98 -5.86
C LYS A 2 32.06 31.55 -5.58
N ILE A 3 30.78 31.30 -5.82
CA ILE A 3 30.20 29.96 -5.68
C ILE A 3 30.66 29.13 -6.90
N PRO A 4 31.30 27.96 -6.69
CA PRO A 4 31.71 27.08 -7.80
C PRO A 4 30.49 26.54 -8.57
N SER A 5 30.68 26.21 -9.85
CA SER A 5 29.59 25.77 -10.71
C SER A 5 29.04 24.41 -10.25
N LEU A 6 27.71 24.30 -10.21
CA LEU A 6 27.01 23.07 -9.84
C LEU A 6 26.80 22.11 -11.02
N TRP A 7 27.31 22.45 -12.21
CA TRP A 7 27.21 21.61 -13.43
C TRP A 7 27.69 20.16 -13.25
N PRO A 8 28.74 19.85 -12.49
CA PRO A 8 29.15 18.47 -12.25
C PRO A 8 28.06 17.61 -11.59
N LEU A 9 27.17 18.22 -10.80
CA LEU A 9 26.08 17.52 -10.13
C LEU A 9 24.92 17.16 -11.08
N ARG A 10 24.88 17.74 -12.29
CA ARG A 10 23.80 17.50 -13.27
C ARG A 10 23.65 16.01 -13.63
N LEU A 11 24.76 15.27 -13.64
CA LEU A 11 24.76 13.84 -13.95
C LEU A 11 24.31 12.98 -12.75
N LEU A 12 24.51 13.46 -11.53
CA LEU A 12 24.14 12.76 -10.28
C LEU A 12 22.71 13.08 -9.83
N LEU A 13 22.19 14.25 -10.22
CA LEU A 13 20.87 14.75 -9.82
C LEU A 13 19.72 13.77 -10.15
N PRO A 14 19.64 13.15 -11.35
CA PRO A 14 18.55 12.22 -11.65
C PRO A 14 18.53 11.01 -10.71
N GLU A 15 19.70 10.40 -10.47
CA GLU A 15 19.81 9.23 -9.59
C GLU A 15 19.56 9.61 -8.12
N LEU A 16 20.03 10.77 -7.68
CA LEU A 16 19.78 11.28 -6.33
C LEU A 16 18.28 11.59 -6.12
N VAL A 17 17.62 12.23 -7.08
CA VAL A 17 16.17 12.50 -7.03
C VAL A 17 15.39 11.20 -7.01
N GLN A 18 15.80 10.20 -7.79
CA GLN A 18 15.19 8.88 -7.76
C GLN A 18 15.35 8.23 -6.39
N LYS A 19 16.58 8.16 -5.85
CA LYS A 19 16.84 7.60 -4.51
C LYS A 19 16.10 8.34 -3.39
N LEU A 20 15.96 9.66 -3.45
CA LEU A 20 15.19 10.44 -2.47
C LEU A 20 13.68 10.22 -2.62
N SER A 21 13.21 9.99 -3.85
CA SER A 21 11.82 9.59 -4.11
C SER A 21 11.55 8.19 -3.55
N ASP A 22 12.53 7.28 -3.70
CA ASP A 22 12.52 5.90 -3.22
C ASP A 22 12.75 5.78 -1.71
N CYS A 23 13.39 6.78 -1.07
CA CYS A 23 13.28 7.03 0.38
C CYS A 23 11.87 7.46 0.80
N ALA A 24 10.85 7.26 -0.04
CA ALA A 24 9.56 6.85 0.46
C ALA A 24 9.77 5.82 1.56
N VAL A 25 9.26 6.13 2.75
CA VAL A 25 9.32 5.16 3.85
C VAL A 25 8.68 3.90 3.30
N THR A 26 9.45 2.83 3.18
CA THR A 26 9.09 1.63 2.40
C THR A 26 7.76 1.04 2.86
N GLU A 27 7.44 1.25 4.13
CA GLU A 27 6.15 0.95 4.77
C GLU A 27 4.92 1.66 4.16
N LEU A 28 5.10 2.78 3.44
CA LEU A 28 4.01 3.51 2.78
C LEU A 28 3.74 3.01 1.36
N ILE A 29 4.70 2.32 0.73
CA ILE A 29 4.58 1.84 -0.64
C ILE A 29 3.35 0.95 -0.81
N PRO A 30 3.08 -0.06 0.07
CA PRO A 30 1.88 -0.88 -0.06
C PRO A 30 0.58 -0.08 0.06
N LEU A 31 0.55 0.97 0.89
CA LEU A 31 -0.64 1.80 1.06
C LEU A 31 -0.90 2.68 -0.17
N MET A 32 0.15 3.08 -0.89
CA MET A 32 0.03 3.87 -2.12
C MET A 32 -0.48 3.07 -3.33
N ALA A 33 -0.54 1.74 -3.23
CA ALA A 33 -1.21 0.90 -4.24
C ALA A 33 -2.74 1.06 -4.21
N ILE A 34 -3.31 1.54 -3.09
CA ILE A 34 -4.75 1.74 -2.93
C ILE A 34 -5.19 2.96 -3.76
N ASP A 35 -6.29 2.81 -4.51
CA ASP A 35 -6.84 3.89 -5.33
C ASP A 35 -7.17 5.13 -4.48
N GLY A 36 -6.78 6.30 -4.98
CA GLY A 36 -6.91 7.57 -4.27
C GLY A 36 -5.90 7.83 -3.13
N VAL A 37 -4.96 6.91 -2.88
CA VAL A 37 -3.95 7.07 -1.82
C VAL A 37 -2.61 7.51 -2.41
N LYS A 38 -2.30 8.81 -2.29
CA LYS A 38 -0.95 9.35 -2.55
C LYS A 38 -0.14 9.43 -1.25
N ARG A 39 1.14 9.76 -1.35
CA ARG A 39 2.10 9.80 -0.22
C ARG A 39 1.56 10.51 1.02
N GLY A 40 0.86 11.65 0.86
CA GLY A 40 0.26 12.38 1.98
C GLY A 40 -0.83 11.58 2.71
N ARG A 41 -1.72 10.94 1.96
CA ARG A 41 -2.78 10.08 2.52
C ARG A 41 -2.21 8.81 3.12
N ALA A 42 -1.21 8.20 2.48
CA ALA A 42 -0.51 7.03 3.00
C ALA A 42 0.11 7.32 4.39
N ARG A 43 0.74 8.49 4.57
CA ARG A 43 1.25 8.91 5.88
C ARG A 43 0.14 9.05 6.93
N GLN A 44 -1.00 9.64 6.58
CA GLN A 44 -2.12 9.77 7.51
C GLN A 44 -2.66 8.40 7.93
N LEU A 45 -2.87 7.50 6.95
CA LEU A 45 -3.28 6.11 7.20
C LEU A 45 -2.30 5.40 8.14
N TYR A 46 -1.01 5.48 7.84
CA TYR A 46 0.02 4.82 8.62
C TYR A 46 0.09 5.37 10.06
N ALA A 47 0.04 6.69 10.23
CA ALA A 47 0.01 7.35 11.53
C ALA A 47 -1.25 6.99 12.34
N ALA A 48 -2.40 6.79 11.68
CA ALA A 48 -3.64 6.32 12.29
C ALA A 48 -3.67 4.80 12.57
N GLY A 49 -2.59 4.06 12.28
CA GLY A 49 -2.48 2.63 12.56
C GLY A 49 -2.93 1.70 11.42
N TYR A 50 -3.36 2.24 10.28
CA TYR A 50 -3.67 1.48 9.06
C TYR A 50 -2.39 1.16 8.29
N LYS A 51 -1.52 0.34 8.88
CA LYS A 51 -0.17 0.08 8.36
C LYS A 51 -0.11 -0.89 7.17
N THR A 52 -1.20 -1.60 6.87
CA THR A 52 -1.25 -2.59 5.79
C THR A 52 -2.53 -2.45 4.98
N VAL A 53 -2.51 -2.93 3.72
CA VAL A 53 -3.70 -2.97 2.85
C VAL A 53 -4.83 -3.76 3.52
N ALA A 54 -4.51 -4.86 4.20
CA ALA A 54 -5.46 -5.66 5.00
C ALA A 54 -6.16 -4.85 6.10
N LYS A 55 -5.43 -3.98 6.82
CA LYS A 55 -6.04 -3.11 7.84
C LYS A 55 -6.99 -2.10 7.23
N VAL A 56 -6.70 -1.57 6.04
CA VAL A 56 -7.61 -0.67 5.30
C VAL A 56 -8.85 -1.43 4.79
N ALA A 57 -8.65 -2.62 4.21
CA ALA A 57 -9.75 -3.44 3.69
C ALA A 57 -10.74 -3.89 4.78
N LYS A 58 -10.26 -4.12 6.01
CA LYS A 58 -11.06 -4.47 7.18
C LYS A 58 -11.77 -3.26 7.82
N ALA A 59 -11.34 -2.04 7.54
CA ALA A 59 -11.85 -0.85 8.20
C ALA A 59 -13.31 -0.52 7.84
N ASN A 60 -14.03 0.14 8.75
CA ASN A 60 -15.29 0.80 8.43
C ASN A 60 -15.00 2.21 7.89
N TYR A 61 -15.76 2.66 6.88
CA TYR A 61 -15.60 4.01 6.35
C TYR A 61 -15.78 5.09 7.43
N LYS A 62 -16.63 4.85 8.45
CA LYS A 62 -16.83 5.79 9.56
C LYS A 62 -15.57 5.97 10.40
N ASP A 63 -14.79 4.91 10.60
CA ASP A 63 -13.52 4.98 11.32
C ASP A 63 -12.49 5.76 10.50
N LEU A 64 -12.38 5.48 9.20
CA LEU A 64 -11.48 6.24 8.31
C LEU A 64 -11.83 7.74 8.27
N LEU A 65 -13.11 8.11 8.29
CA LEU A 65 -13.53 9.51 8.33
C LEU A 65 -13.17 10.20 9.66
N ARG A 66 -13.19 9.46 10.78
CA ARG A 66 -12.79 9.97 12.10
C ARG A 66 -11.28 10.13 12.20
N ASP A 67 -10.55 9.12 11.72
CA ASP A 67 -9.11 9.01 11.96
C ASP A 67 -8.28 9.78 10.91
N ILE A 68 -8.90 10.17 9.78
CA ILE A 68 -8.21 10.79 8.65
C ILE A 68 -8.87 12.12 8.25
N VAL A 69 -8.10 13.21 8.40
CA VAL A 69 -8.52 14.57 8.09
C VAL A 69 -8.83 14.75 6.59
N ASN A 70 -9.84 15.58 6.28
CA ASN A 70 -10.24 15.92 4.91
C ASN A 70 -10.48 14.69 4.01
N LEU A 71 -11.13 13.67 4.54
CA LEU A 71 -11.56 12.50 3.79
C LEU A 71 -13.06 12.60 3.50
N SER A 72 -13.46 12.45 2.24
CA SER A 72 -14.87 12.34 1.88
C SER A 72 -15.35 10.90 2.06
N ARG A 73 -16.66 10.73 2.34
CA ARG A 73 -17.26 9.39 2.45
C ARG A 73 -17.04 8.56 1.18
N PHE A 74 -17.17 9.18 0.01
CA PHE A 74 -16.94 8.53 -1.27
C PHE A 74 -15.51 7.99 -1.37
N ASN A 75 -14.51 8.81 -1.06
CA ASN A 75 -13.11 8.39 -1.11
C ASN A 75 -12.80 7.30 -0.08
N ALA A 76 -13.35 7.39 1.13
CA ALA A 76 -13.18 6.35 2.15
C ALA A 76 -13.69 4.99 1.67
N ILE A 77 -14.89 4.94 1.09
CA ILE A 77 -15.48 3.71 0.56
C ILE A 77 -14.67 3.18 -0.64
N ARG A 78 -14.27 4.07 -1.55
CA ARG A 78 -13.42 3.72 -2.70
C ARG A 78 -12.10 3.11 -2.25
N MET A 79 -11.44 3.70 -1.26
CA MET A 79 -10.19 3.18 -0.69
C MET A 79 -10.38 1.78 -0.08
N ILE A 80 -11.44 1.56 0.70
CA ILE A 80 -11.74 0.24 1.28
C ILE A 80 -11.98 -0.80 0.19
N ASN A 81 -12.76 -0.46 -0.84
CA ASN A 81 -13.07 -1.38 -1.93
C ASN A 81 -11.83 -1.69 -2.78
N SER A 82 -11.00 -0.69 -3.09
CA SER A 82 -9.72 -0.89 -3.78
C SER A 82 -8.79 -1.77 -2.96
N ALA A 83 -8.67 -1.56 -1.65
CA ALA A 83 -7.87 -2.42 -0.78
C ALA A 83 -8.37 -3.87 -0.77
N LYS A 84 -9.69 -4.10 -0.81
CA LYS A 84 -10.26 -5.46 -0.93
C LYS A 84 -9.95 -6.11 -2.27
N ILE A 85 -9.97 -5.35 -3.36
CA ILE A 85 -9.62 -5.86 -4.70
C ILE A 85 -8.15 -6.29 -4.71
N ILE A 86 -7.24 -5.43 -4.25
CA ILE A 86 -5.80 -5.74 -4.18
C ILE A 86 -5.54 -7.06 -3.42
N LEU A 87 -6.27 -7.31 -2.32
CA LEU A 87 -6.11 -8.54 -1.55
C LEU A 87 -6.69 -9.77 -2.24
N ARG A 88 -7.75 -9.61 -3.05
CA ARG A 88 -8.29 -10.71 -3.87
C ARG A 88 -7.33 -11.04 -4.99
N ASP A 89 -6.85 -10.04 -5.72
CA ASP A 89 -5.90 -10.23 -6.81
C ASP A 89 -4.61 -10.91 -6.30
N LEU A 90 -4.12 -10.49 -5.12
CA LEU A 90 -2.99 -11.15 -4.47
C LEU A 90 -3.29 -12.59 -4.05
N LEU A 91 -4.51 -12.86 -3.57
CA LEU A 91 -4.91 -14.22 -3.21
C LEU A 91 -4.97 -15.12 -4.45
N ASP A 92 -5.56 -14.63 -5.53
CA ASP A 92 -5.68 -15.34 -6.80
C ASP A 92 -4.29 -15.65 -7.37
N GLU A 93 -3.37 -14.67 -7.39
CA GLU A 93 -1.96 -14.86 -7.78
C GLU A 93 -1.27 -15.94 -6.93
N LYS A 94 -1.50 -15.94 -5.61
CA LYS A 94 -0.91 -16.94 -4.71
C LYS A 94 -1.52 -18.33 -4.89
N ILE A 95 -2.80 -18.43 -5.22
CA ILE A 95 -3.43 -19.71 -5.56
C ILE A 95 -2.82 -20.27 -6.84
N GLU A 96 -2.64 -19.44 -7.87
CA GLU A 96 -1.99 -19.87 -9.13
C GLU A 96 -0.54 -20.35 -8.90
N GLU A 97 0.24 -19.64 -8.07
CA GLU A 97 1.60 -20.06 -7.69
C GLU A 97 1.60 -21.42 -6.97
N LEU A 98 0.64 -21.68 -6.09
CA LEU A 98 0.50 -22.93 -5.33
C LEU A 98 0.10 -24.10 -6.23
N ASP A 99 -0.87 -23.89 -7.10
CA ASP A 99 -1.31 -24.90 -8.07
C ASP A 99 -0.14 -25.27 -9.01
N ALA A 100 0.70 -24.30 -9.41
CA ALA A 100 1.88 -24.54 -10.25
C ALA A 100 2.95 -25.43 -9.59
N ILE A 101 3.03 -25.43 -8.25
CA ILE A 101 3.95 -26.31 -7.50
C ILE A 101 3.27 -27.60 -7.00
N GLY A 102 2.01 -27.85 -7.39
CA GLY A 102 1.26 -29.06 -7.05
C GLY A 102 0.72 -29.08 -5.63
N VAL A 103 0.57 -27.92 -4.98
CA VAL A 103 -0.10 -27.81 -3.67
C VAL A 103 -1.57 -27.52 -3.93
N GLU A 104 -2.45 -28.44 -3.55
CA GLU A 104 -3.87 -28.24 -3.77
C GLU A 104 -4.47 -27.21 -2.80
N SER A 105 -5.24 -26.27 -3.36
CA SER A 105 -6.02 -25.26 -2.61
C SER A 105 -6.92 -25.86 -1.52
N SER A 106 -7.32 -27.12 -1.65
CA SER A 106 -8.15 -27.86 -0.69
C SER A 106 -7.47 -28.11 0.67
N GLU A 107 -6.14 -28.09 0.73
CA GLU A 107 -5.37 -28.21 1.97
C GLU A 107 -5.41 -26.91 2.80
N ILE A 108 -5.43 -25.77 2.11
CA ILE A 108 -5.44 -24.42 2.71
C ILE A 108 -6.83 -24.09 3.28
N GLU A 109 -7.91 -24.42 2.56
CA GLU A 109 -9.27 -24.23 3.07
C GLU A 109 -9.51 -25.00 4.37
N LYS A 110 -8.93 -26.20 4.51
CA LYS A 110 -9.00 -27.00 5.75
C LYS A 110 -8.26 -26.31 6.90
N LEU A 111 -7.10 -25.71 6.65
CA LEU A 111 -6.35 -24.95 7.66
C LEU A 111 -7.08 -23.68 8.12
N MET A 112 -7.76 -22.98 7.20
CA MET A 112 -8.56 -21.80 7.55
C MET A 112 -9.79 -22.14 8.40
N LYS A 113 -10.44 -23.28 8.14
CA LYS A 113 -11.60 -23.75 8.94
C LYS A 113 -11.22 -24.33 10.30
N ASN A 114 -9.99 -24.79 10.49
CA ASN A 114 -9.51 -25.33 11.77
C ASN A 114 -8.99 -24.26 12.74
N SER A 115 -9.00 -22.98 12.33
CA SER A 115 -8.53 -21.83 13.12
C SER A 115 -9.68 -20.98 13.70
N GLU A 116 -10.93 -21.42 13.51
CA GLU A 116 -12.15 -20.90 14.16
C GLU A 116 -12.61 -21.85 15.28
#